data_AF-A0A3D4RXJ9-F1
#
_entry.id   AF-A0A3D4RXJ9-F1
#
_cell.length_a   1.000
_cell.length_b   1.000
_cell.length_c   1.000
_cell.angle_alpha   90.00
_cell.angle_beta   90.00
_cell.angle_gamma   90.00
#
_symmetry.space_group_name_H-M   'P 1'
#
loop_
_entity.id
_entity.type
_entity.pdbx_description
1 polymer ?
#
loop_
_entity_poly.entity_id
_entity_poly.type
_entity_poly.pdbx_seq_one_letter_code
_entity_poly.pdbx_strand_id
1 'polypeptide(L)'
;MLTNRSHLHLPDGVSFVANIRRLCFALLVLLPASPWASDLIATFSIVARDPVTQDLGVAVQSKYFDVGSVVPHAQAGVGALATQARGNILYGTQGLSLLASGRSPAETLKQLLKDDPLREQRQVGLIAADGSAATFTGNETLPWSGGKTGENYAVQGNLLAGPEVVDSMAAAFETTDADLATRFVTALAAGQAAGGDARGRQSAALLVVRKGAGYMSANDRLVELEVEDHPTPIKELRRLLGIRLSQLAVSEAHAALRDARNPDAQQLRARAIEHARSKAIEAVELYEFSDAGFIALAGAEAEAGNLAAASEAARQALLLNPVLKRYSVIPETGLGIQPSLLERLLQETSFRKVWDALPGDDQVDAAILNSEPVEAAE
;
A
#
# COMPACT_ATOMS: atom_id res chain seq x y z
N MET A 1 -70.80 14.38 -59.50
CA MET A 1 -70.97 14.58 -60.95
C MET A 1 -69.74 15.30 -61.48
N LEU A 2 -69.08 14.71 -62.48
CA LEU A 2 -68.21 15.33 -63.50
C LEU A 2 -67.12 16.29 -62.96
N THR A 3 -65.85 15.92 -62.91
CA THR A 3 -64.88 15.82 -64.04
C THR A 3 -63.51 15.58 -63.35
N ASN A 4 -62.43 15.01 -63.90
CA ASN A 4 -61.90 15.01 -65.25
C ASN A 4 -60.84 13.89 -65.38
N ARG A 5 -60.54 13.52 -66.63
CA ARG A 5 -59.53 12.57 -67.15
C ARG A 5 -58.11 12.93 -66.67
N SER A 6 -57.09 12.06 -66.64
CA SER A 6 -56.51 11.36 -67.81
C SER A 6 -55.45 10.35 -67.36
N HIS A 7 -55.37 9.20 -68.04
CA HIS A 7 -54.29 8.22 -67.95
C HIS A 7 -53.04 8.69 -68.69
N LEU A 8 -51.84 8.36 -68.18
CA LEU A 8 -50.71 8.02 -69.03
C LEU A 8 -49.69 7.13 -68.29
N HIS A 9 -49.33 6.06 -68.98
CA HIS A 9 -48.41 4.99 -68.59
C HIS A 9 -46.97 5.47 -68.35
N LEU A 10 -46.31 4.79 -67.42
CA LEU A 10 -44.87 4.77 -67.21
C LEU A 10 -44.15 4.12 -68.41
N PRO A 11 -42.88 4.49 -68.63
CA PRO A 11 -41.85 3.47 -68.77
C PRO A 11 -40.74 3.63 -67.73
N ASP A 12 -40.24 2.47 -67.31
CA ASP A 12 -39.18 2.25 -66.35
C ASP A 12 -37.86 2.91 -66.75
N GLY A 13 -37.07 3.33 -65.76
CA GLY A 13 -35.66 3.58 -66.02
C GLY A 13 -34.93 4.40 -64.96
N VAL A 14 -34.19 3.68 -64.11
CA VAL A 14 -32.98 4.12 -63.40
C VAL A 14 -33.21 5.04 -62.20
N SER A 15 -33.31 4.38 -61.04
CA SER A 15 -33.22 4.99 -59.71
C SER A 15 -31.93 5.80 -59.53
N PHE A 16 -32.10 7.10 -59.38
CA PHE A 16 -31.07 8.08 -58.98
C PHE A 16 -30.62 7.92 -57.50
N VAL A 17 -31.05 6.86 -56.80
CA VAL A 17 -30.85 6.71 -55.35
C VAL A 17 -29.67 5.78 -55.00
N ALA A 18 -29.04 5.13 -55.98
CA ALA A 18 -27.97 4.16 -55.70
C ALA A 18 -26.54 4.75 -55.53
N ASN A 19 -26.29 6.01 -55.90
CA ASN A 19 -24.93 6.57 -55.91
C ASN A 19 -24.58 7.55 -54.77
N ILE A 20 -25.51 7.90 -53.88
CA ILE A 20 -25.21 8.78 -52.73
C ILE A 20 -24.77 7.99 -51.49
N ARG A 21 -25.03 6.67 -51.42
CA ARG A 21 -24.61 5.83 -50.28
C ARG A 21 -23.17 5.30 -50.35
N ARG A 22 -22.46 5.46 -51.46
CA ARG A 22 -21.05 5.03 -51.59
C ARG A 22 -20.02 6.15 -51.44
N LEU A 23 -20.46 7.42 -51.34
CA LEU A 23 -19.53 8.57 -51.23
C LEU A 23 -19.31 9.07 -49.79
N CYS A 24 -20.16 8.68 -48.82
CA CYS A 24 -20.00 9.10 -47.42
C CYS A 24 -19.21 8.11 -46.54
N PHE A 25 -18.76 6.96 -47.08
CA PHE A 25 -17.99 5.97 -46.32
C PHE A 25 -16.49 5.95 -46.65
N ALA A 26 -16.01 6.84 -47.52
CA ALA A 26 -14.62 6.86 -47.99
C ALA A 26 -13.83 8.13 -47.60
N LEU A 27 -14.34 8.96 -46.67
CA LEU A 27 -13.69 10.21 -46.28
C LEU A 27 -13.67 10.47 -44.76
N LEU A 28 -13.73 9.42 -43.97
CA LEU A 28 -13.61 9.49 -42.51
C LEU A 28 -12.61 8.47 -41.93
N VAL A 29 -11.58 8.15 -42.72
CA VAL A 29 -10.39 7.43 -42.25
C VAL A 29 -9.20 8.18 -42.82
N LEU A 30 -8.65 9.08 -42.01
CA LEU A 30 -7.27 9.63 -42.03
C LEU A 30 -7.22 10.95 -41.22
N LEU A 31 -7.81 10.96 -40.02
CA LEU A 31 -7.17 11.72 -38.97
C LEU A 31 -6.09 10.80 -38.42
N PRO A 32 -4.79 11.15 -38.46
CA PRO A 32 -3.82 10.40 -37.69
C PRO A 32 -4.34 10.43 -36.26
N ALA A 33 -4.57 9.25 -35.67
CA ALA A 33 -4.72 9.15 -34.22
C ALA A 33 -3.49 9.87 -33.66
N SER A 34 -3.72 10.99 -32.97
CA SER A 34 -2.61 11.77 -32.41
C SER A 34 -1.81 10.81 -31.53
N PRO A 35 -0.53 10.53 -31.83
CA PRO A 35 0.26 9.55 -31.08
C PRO A 35 0.60 10.01 -29.65
N TRP A 36 -0.08 11.04 -29.13
CA TRP A 36 0.12 11.66 -27.82
C TRP A 36 -1.08 11.54 -26.89
N ALA A 37 -2.09 10.73 -27.24
CA ALA A 37 -3.22 10.47 -26.36
C ALA A 37 -2.91 9.35 -25.34
N SER A 38 -1.87 9.49 -24.50
CA SER A 38 -1.56 8.48 -23.47
C SER A 38 -0.62 8.88 -22.31
N ASP A 39 -0.48 10.16 -21.93
CA ASP A 39 0.45 10.55 -20.82
C ASP A 39 -0.24 11.27 -19.63
N LEU A 40 -1.57 11.31 -19.58
CA LEU A 40 -2.30 12.01 -18.51
C LEU A 40 -2.83 11.01 -17.47
N ILE A 41 -2.12 10.96 -16.34
CA ILE A 41 -2.46 10.11 -15.20
C ILE A 41 -3.27 10.92 -14.19
N ALA A 42 -4.59 10.71 -14.17
CA ALA A 42 -5.42 11.15 -13.03
C ALA A 42 -4.96 10.41 -11.78
N THR A 43 -4.79 11.12 -10.68
CA THR A 43 -4.10 10.58 -9.51
C THR A 43 -4.41 11.44 -8.33
N PHE A 44 -4.58 10.84 -7.15
CA PHE A 44 -4.53 11.55 -5.89
C PHE A 44 -3.48 10.92 -4.98
N SER A 45 -2.73 11.78 -4.29
CA SER A 45 -1.62 11.38 -3.45
C SER A 45 -1.49 12.30 -2.24
N ILE A 46 -0.80 11.79 -1.23
CA ILE A 46 -0.44 12.51 -0.03
C ILE A 46 1.02 12.22 0.32
N VAL A 47 1.76 13.25 0.67
CA VAL A 47 3.09 13.16 1.29
C VAL A 47 2.97 13.66 2.72
N ALA A 48 3.60 13.00 3.67
CA ALA A 48 3.52 13.41 5.06
C ALA A 48 4.70 12.95 5.91
N ARG A 49 4.74 13.52 7.11
CA ARG A 49 5.67 13.19 8.18
C ARG A 49 4.91 12.86 9.45
N ASP A 50 5.37 11.86 10.18
CA ASP A 50 4.96 11.67 11.58
C ASP A 50 5.93 12.44 12.51
N PRO A 51 5.45 13.44 13.27
CA PRO A 51 6.31 14.23 14.16
C PRO A 51 6.84 13.46 15.37
N VAL A 52 6.23 12.32 15.73
CA VAL A 52 6.69 11.49 16.86
C VAL A 52 7.80 10.56 16.40
N THR A 53 7.55 9.77 15.36
CA THR A 53 8.50 8.75 14.87
C THR A 53 9.53 9.29 13.88
N GLN A 54 9.31 10.48 13.33
CA GLN A 54 10.08 11.07 12.22
C GLN A 54 9.94 10.31 10.89
N ASP A 55 8.94 9.42 10.78
CA ASP A 55 8.66 8.73 9.54
C ASP A 55 8.28 9.71 8.46
N LEU A 56 8.73 9.44 7.24
CA LEU A 56 8.39 10.22 6.05
C LEU A 56 7.83 9.27 5.01
N GLY A 57 6.89 9.74 4.20
CA GLY A 57 6.35 8.86 3.17
C GLY A 57 5.41 9.50 2.19
N VAL A 58 4.96 8.66 1.27
CA VAL A 58 4.03 8.99 0.20
C VAL A 58 3.02 7.86 0.05
N ALA A 59 1.76 8.22 -0.19
CA ALA A 59 0.71 7.29 -0.59
C ALA A 59 -0.01 7.82 -1.83
N VAL A 60 -0.45 6.92 -2.70
CA VAL A 60 -1.05 7.27 -3.99
C VAL A 60 -2.07 6.22 -4.46
N GLN A 61 -3.10 6.65 -5.18
CA GLN A 61 -3.98 5.79 -5.97
C GLN A 61 -4.22 6.38 -7.37
N SER A 62 -4.37 5.52 -8.39
CA SER A 62 -4.66 5.92 -9.77
C SER A 62 -5.43 4.86 -10.56
N LYS A 63 -6.16 5.28 -11.61
CA LYS A 63 -6.54 4.44 -12.75
C LYS A 63 -5.37 4.36 -13.75
N TYR A 64 -4.28 3.74 -13.31
CA TYR A 64 -3.04 3.52 -14.06
C TYR A 64 -2.41 2.23 -13.55
N PHE A 65 -1.78 1.44 -14.42
CA PHE A 65 -1.07 0.24 -13.99
C PHE A 65 0.20 0.63 -13.25
N ASP A 66 0.43 0.07 -12.05
CA ASP A 66 1.65 0.30 -11.27
C ASP A 66 2.00 1.79 -11.08
N VAL A 67 1.14 2.52 -10.37
CA VAL A 67 1.43 3.92 -10.00
C VAL A 67 2.60 4.04 -9.00
N GLY A 68 2.96 2.94 -8.32
CA GLY A 68 4.00 2.88 -7.29
C GLY A 68 5.41 3.09 -7.82
N SER A 69 5.70 2.63 -9.02
CA SER A 69 7.01 2.86 -9.64
C SER A 69 7.24 4.30 -10.13
N VAL A 70 6.20 5.14 -10.16
CA VAL A 70 6.25 6.49 -10.76
C VAL A 70 6.19 7.60 -9.70
N VAL A 71 5.15 7.58 -8.87
CA VAL A 71 4.75 8.76 -8.07
C VAL A 71 5.53 8.89 -6.75
N PRO A 72 5.66 7.86 -5.91
CA PRO A 72 6.32 7.92 -4.60
C PRO A 72 7.84 8.08 -4.66
N HIS A 73 8.37 9.10 -3.98
CA HIS A 73 9.80 9.25 -3.68
C HIS A 73 9.97 9.66 -2.22
N ALA A 74 10.84 8.98 -1.46
CA ALA A 74 11.10 9.34 -0.07
C ALA A 74 12.52 9.00 0.35
N GLN A 75 13.08 9.81 1.24
CA GLN A 75 14.39 9.58 1.85
C GLN A 75 14.34 9.92 3.34
N ALA A 76 14.72 8.96 4.18
CA ALA A 76 14.66 9.11 5.63
C ALA A 76 15.55 10.28 6.10
N GLY A 77 15.02 11.09 7.02
CA GLY A 77 15.69 12.28 7.52
C GLY A 77 15.85 13.43 6.51
N VAL A 78 15.30 13.31 5.29
CA VAL A 78 15.36 14.34 4.25
C VAL A 78 13.97 14.84 3.87
N GLY A 79 13.11 13.96 3.37
CA GLY A 79 11.79 14.36 2.89
C GLY A 79 11.07 13.30 2.06
N ALA A 80 9.89 13.66 1.57
CA ALA A 80 9.08 12.87 0.66
C ALA A 80 8.51 13.75 -0.46
N LEU A 81 8.32 13.18 -1.66
CA LEU A 81 7.84 13.86 -2.85
C LEU A 81 6.95 12.94 -3.69
N ALA A 82 5.82 13.49 -4.15
CA ALA A 82 4.93 12.90 -5.13
C ALA A 82 4.96 13.75 -6.41
N THR A 83 5.28 13.13 -7.56
CA THR A 83 5.21 13.78 -8.88
C THR A 83 4.21 13.04 -9.77
N GLN A 84 3.21 13.76 -10.31
CA GLN A 84 2.06 13.16 -11.02
C GLN A 84 1.49 14.09 -12.11
N ALA A 85 0.30 13.75 -12.64
CA ALA A 85 -0.27 14.27 -13.88
C ALA A 85 0.61 13.87 -15.08
N ARG A 86 1.07 14.82 -15.91
CA ARG A 86 2.18 14.55 -16.82
C ARG A 86 3.49 14.62 -16.01
N GLY A 87 3.68 13.72 -15.05
CA GLY A 87 4.76 13.79 -14.07
C GLY A 87 6.16 13.78 -14.68
N ASN A 88 7.15 14.35 -13.97
CA ASN A 88 8.57 14.22 -14.30
C ASN A 88 9.25 13.41 -13.21
N ILE A 89 9.57 12.14 -13.47
CA ILE A 89 10.16 11.21 -12.49
C ILE A 89 11.48 11.77 -11.91
N LEU A 90 12.22 12.57 -12.69
CA LEU A 90 13.46 13.21 -12.22
C LEU A 90 13.24 14.18 -11.06
N TYR A 91 12.03 14.73 -10.91
CA TYR A 91 11.70 15.58 -9.75
C TYR A 91 11.82 14.85 -8.43
N GLY A 92 11.62 13.53 -8.39
CA GLY A 92 11.81 12.71 -7.20
C GLY A 92 13.21 12.84 -6.64
N THR A 93 14.20 12.39 -7.41
CA THR A 93 15.62 12.40 -7.01
C THR A 93 16.18 13.82 -6.89
N GLN A 94 15.84 14.72 -7.82
CA GLN A 94 16.30 16.11 -7.77
C GLN A 94 15.70 16.87 -6.58
N GLY A 95 14.41 16.69 -6.31
CA GLY A 95 13.69 17.32 -5.20
C GLY A 95 14.25 16.86 -3.86
N LEU A 96 14.45 15.56 -3.67
CA LEU A 96 15.08 15.02 -2.46
C LEU A 96 16.52 15.54 -2.29
N SER A 97 17.30 15.65 -3.37
CA SER A 97 18.64 16.25 -3.29
C SER A 97 18.62 17.73 -2.88
N LEU A 98 17.62 18.49 -3.33
CA LEU A 98 17.46 19.90 -2.95
C LEU A 98 17.05 20.02 -1.48
N LEU A 99 16.12 19.20 -1.01
CA LEU A 99 15.74 19.12 0.41
C LEU A 99 16.95 18.72 1.28
N ALA A 100 17.74 17.74 0.86
CA ALA A 100 18.94 17.31 1.57
C ALA A 100 19.99 18.43 1.69
N SER A 101 20.01 19.38 0.74
CA SER A 101 20.87 20.58 0.80
C SER A 101 20.33 21.69 1.70
N GLY A 102 19.22 21.46 2.41
CA GLY A 102 18.61 22.41 3.35
C GLY A 102 17.65 23.40 2.70
N ARG A 103 17.23 23.19 1.45
CA ARG A 103 16.20 24.04 0.81
C ARG A 103 14.84 23.71 1.38
N SER A 104 14.01 24.73 1.55
CA SER A 104 12.60 24.56 1.89
C SER A 104 11.83 23.87 0.74
N PRO A 105 10.68 23.23 1.02
CA PRO A 105 9.77 22.72 0.00
C PRO A 105 9.41 23.75 -1.08
N ALA A 106 9.17 25.01 -0.69
CA ALA A 106 8.81 26.08 -1.61
C ALA A 106 9.98 26.45 -2.55
N GLU A 107 11.19 26.55 -2.03
CA GLU A 107 12.40 26.80 -2.83
C GLU A 107 12.70 25.62 -3.76
N THR A 108 12.50 24.40 -3.27
CA THR A 108 12.65 23.17 -4.05
C THR A 108 11.69 23.16 -5.24
N LEU A 109 10.39 23.42 -5.03
CA LEU A 109 9.42 23.55 -6.14
C LEU A 109 9.84 24.63 -7.14
N LYS A 110 10.20 25.82 -6.65
CA LYS A 110 10.63 26.92 -7.51
C LYS A 110 11.81 26.50 -8.39
N GLN A 111 12.76 25.75 -7.83
CA GLN A 111 13.93 25.27 -8.57
C GLN A 111 13.58 24.17 -9.57
N LEU A 112 12.75 23.19 -9.21
CA LEU A 112 12.32 22.11 -10.09
C LEU A 112 11.54 22.64 -11.30
N LEU A 113 10.66 23.62 -11.08
CA LEU A 113 9.76 24.16 -12.11
C LEU A 113 10.40 25.23 -12.99
N LYS A 114 11.55 25.79 -12.59
CA LYS A 114 12.14 26.99 -13.23
C LYS A 114 12.39 26.78 -14.72
N ASP A 115 12.96 25.64 -15.08
CA ASP A 115 13.44 25.33 -16.43
C ASP A 115 12.63 24.20 -17.09
N ASP A 116 11.49 23.79 -16.50
CA ASP A 116 10.60 22.79 -17.08
C ASP A 116 9.55 23.47 -17.99
N PRO A 117 9.66 23.38 -19.32
CA PRO A 117 8.70 24.01 -20.24
C PRO A 117 7.29 23.41 -20.14
N LEU A 118 7.16 22.22 -19.54
CA LEU A 118 5.88 21.55 -19.32
C LEU A 118 5.37 21.73 -17.88
N ARG A 119 5.95 22.66 -17.09
CA ARG A 119 5.56 22.91 -15.69
C ARG A 119 4.05 23.01 -15.49
N GLU A 120 3.33 23.65 -16.40
CA GLU A 120 1.87 23.83 -16.28
C GLU A 120 1.07 22.53 -16.47
N GLN A 121 1.69 21.45 -16.95
CA GLN A 121 1.10 20.11 -17.06
C GLN A 121 1.53 19.18 -15.92
N ARG A 122 2.37 19.66 -14.99
CA ARG A 122 2.87 18.90 -13.84
C ARG A 122 1.99 19.10 -12.61
N GLN A 123 2.02 18.13 -11.72
CA GLN A 123 1.56 18.28 -10.34
C GLN A 123 2.58 17.67 -9.39
N VAL A 124 2.94 18.39 -8.31
CA VAL A 124 3.98 17.99 -7.38
C VAL A 124 3.55 18.30 -5.95
N GLY A 125 3.67 17.34 -5.04
CA GLY A 125 3.58 17.54 -3.59
C GLY A 125 4.87 17.10 -2.93
N LEU A 126 5.35 17.83 -1.93
CA LEU A 126 6.57 17.46 -1.19
C LEU A 126 6.54 17.96 0.24
N ILE A 127 7.29 17.28 1.09
CA ILE A 127 7.48 17.58 2.50
C ILE A 127 8.95 17.38 2.89
N ALA A 128 9.48 18.25 3.74
CA ALA A 128 10.80 18.14 4.32
C ALA A 128 10.78 17.45 5.70
N ALA A 129 11.94 16.99 6.15
CA ALA A 129 12.07 16.32 7.46
C ALA A 129 11.73 17.21 8.67
N ASP A 130 11.65 18.53 8.50
CA ASP A 130 11.18 19.46 9.53
C ASP A 130 9.65 19.59 9.60
N GLY A 131 8.93 18.92 8.69
CA GLY A 131 7.47 18.95 8.60
C GLY A 131 6.91 20.07 7.70
N SER A 132 7.74 20.96 7.18
CA SER A 132 7.31 21.95 6.19
C SER A 132 6.94 21.25 4.88
N ALA A 133 5.87 21.69 4.24
CA ALA A 133 5.34 21.07 3.02
C ALA A 133 4.93 22.10 1.98
N ALA A 134 4.89 21.69 0.72
CA ALA A 134 4.38 22.50 -0.38
C ALA A 134 3.71 21.62 -1.45
N THR A 135 2.83 22.22 -2.24
CA THR A 135 2.21 21.57 -3.39
C THR A 135 2.08 22.55 -4.55
N PHE A 136 2.18 22.04 -5.78
CA PHE A 136 2.04 22.80 -7.01
C PHE A 136 1.13 22.02 -7.97
N THR A 137 0.18 22.72 -8.57
CA THR A 137 -0.70 22.19 -9.63
C THR A 137 -0.64 23.17 -10.80
N GLY A 138 -0.11 22.71 -11.92
CA GLY A 138 -0.06 23.52 -13.14
C GLY A 138 -1.45 23.75 -13.75
N ASN A 139 -1.64 24.88 -14.43
CA ASN A 139 -2.96 25.28 -14.94
C ASN A 139 -3.45 24.50 -16.18
N GLU A 140 -2.59 23.66 -16.78
CA GLU A 140 -2.93 22.75 -17.89
C GLU A 140 -3.17 21.30 -17.40
N THR A 141 -3.21 21.08 -16.09
CA THR A 141 -3.64 19.79 -15.53
C THR A 141 -5.15 19.59 -15.74
N LEU A 142 -5.57 18.33 -15.88
CA LEU A 142 -6.98 18.02 -16.15
C LEU A 142 -7.86 18.29 -14.92
N PRO A 143 -8.95 19.06 -15.07
CA PRO A 143 -9.85 19.36 -13.95
C PRO A 143 -10.74 18.13 -13.60
N TRP A 144 -11.18 17.99 -12.35
CA TRP A 144 -10.76 18.83 -11.24
C TRP A 144 -9.33 18.50 -10.79
N SER A 145 -8.52 19.54 -10.56
CA SER A 145 -7.17 19.40 -10.04
C SER A 145 -6.86 20.48 -9.00
N GLY A 146 -6.06 20.10 -8.01
CA GLY A 146 -5.65 21.00 -6.94
C GLY A 146 -4.90 20.26 -5.84
N GLY A 147 -4.53 21.00 -4.81
CA GLY A 147 -3.87 20.46 -3.63
C GLY A 147 -3.92 21.45 -2.47
N LYS A 148 -3.61 20.94 -1.28
CA LYS A 148 -3.48 21.73 -0.05
C LYS A 148 -2.40 21.17 0.86
N THR A 149 -1.93 22.03 1.74
CA THR A 149 -0.95 21.72 2.77
C THR A 149 -1.58 21.86 4.15
N GLY A 150 -1.16 21.02 5.08
CA GLY A 150 -1.46 21.19 6.50
C GLY A 150 -0.22 20.87 7.34
N GLU A 151 -0.42 20.71 8.64
CA GLU A 151 0.69 20.42 9.55
C GLU A 151 1.28 19.03 9.25
N ASN A 152 2.55 18.98 8.85
CA ASN A 152 3.25 17.75 8.48
C ASN A 152 2.68 16.99 7.26
N TYR A 153 1.97 17.65 6.32
CA TYR A 153 1.56 16.98 5.07
C TYR A 153 1.29 17.94 3.89
N ALA A 154 1.32 17.38 2.68
CA ALA A 154 0.72 17.95 1.47
C ALA A 154 -0.09 16.89 0.72
N VAL A 155 -1.28 17.26 0.25
CA VAL A 155 -2.20 16.39 -0.49
C VAL A 155 -2.57 17.07 -1.81
N GLN A 156 -2.67 16.28 -2.88
CA GLN A 156 -2.97 16.79 -4.21
C GLN A 156 -3.63 15.73 -5.08
N GLY A 157 -4.36 16.18 -6.09
CA GLY A 157 -4.79 15.30 -7.16
C GLY A 157 -5.20 16.03 -8.44
N ASN A 158 -5.29 15.27 -9.54
CA ASN A 158 -5.68 15.75 -10.86
C ASN A 158 -6.66 14.77 -11.52
N LEU A 159 -7.52 15.28 -12.40
CA LEU A 159 -8.66 14.56 -12.99
C LEU A 159 -9.47 13.82 -11.90
N LEU A 160 -9.73 14.52 -10.80
CA LEU A 160 -10.57 14.02 -9.71
C LEU A 160 -12.04 14.26 -9.99
N ALA A 161 -12.89 13.50 -9.31
CA ALA A 161 -14.34 13.72 -9.32
C ALA A 161 -14.74 15.12 -8.81
N GLY A 162 -13.95 15.71 -7.89
CA GLY A 162 -14.19 17.03 -7.33
C GLY A 162 -13.16 17.41 -6.24
N PRO A 163 -13.22 18.65 -5.71
CA PRO A 163 -12.37 19.11 -4.60
C PRO A 163 -12.52 18.27 -3.34
N GLU A 164 -13.69 17.67 -3.14
CA GLU A 164 -14.04 16.88 -1.96
C GLU A 164 -13.10 15.68 -1.75
N VAL A 165 -12.45 15.19 -2.81
CA VAL A 165 -11.43 14.15 -2.74
C VAL A 165 -10.23 14.61 -1.92
N VAL A 166 -9.66 15.77 -2.26
CA VAL A 166 -8.52 16.35 -1.52
C VAL A 166 -8.95 16.75 -0.12
N ASP A 167 -10.18 17.23 0.04
CA ASP A 167 -10.69 17.63 1.35
C ASP A 167 -10.86 16.46 2.32
N SER A 168 -11.46 15.37 1.84
CA SER A 168 -11.68 14.17 2.62
C SER A 168 -10.39 13.45 2.98
N MET A 169 -9.40 13.42 2.07
CA MET A 169 -8.07 12.85 2.35
C MET A 169 -7.38 13.54 3.52
N ALA A 170 -7.34 14.88 3.49
CA ALA A 170 -6.72 15.65 4.56
C ALA A 170 -7.45 15.52 5.89
N ALA A 171 -8.79 15.65 5.89
CA ALA A 171 -9.58 15.51 7.10
C ALA A 171 -9.36 14.13 7.76
N ALA A 172 -9.34 13.07 6.95
CA ALA A 172 -9.04 11.73 7.42
C ALA A 172 -7.60 11.61 7.95
N PHE A 173 -6.62 12.19 7.27
CA PHE A 173 -5.23 12.17 7.72
C PHE A 173 -5.01 12.90 9.05
N GLU A 174 -5.69 14.03 9.25
CA GLU A 174 -5.62 14.86 10.47
C GLU A 174 -6.31 14.21 11.67
N THR A 175 -7.40 13.48 11.44
CA THR A 175 -8.24 12.92 12.52
C THR A 175 -7.92 11.47 12.88
N THR A 176 -7.14 10.77 12.05
CA THR A 176 -6.74 9.38 12.32
C THR A 176 -5.56 9.35 13.29
N ASP A 177 -5.81 8.81 14.49
CA ASP A 177 -4.79 8.52 15.49
C ASP A 177 -4.21 7.11 15.27
N ALA A 178 -3.20 7.02 14.41
CA ALA A 178 -2.52 5.78 14.06
C ALA A 178 -1.10 6.07 13.53
N ASP A 179 -0.32 5.02 13.26
CA ASP A 179 0.96 5.12 12.57
C ASP A 179 0.81 5.75 11.17
N LEU A 180 1.91 6.27 10.62
CA LEU A 180 1.90 7.01 9.36
C LEU A 180 1.34 6.19 8.18
N ALA A 181 1.66 4.90 8.09
CA ALA A 181 1.20 4.02 7.03
C ALA A 181 -0.33 3.81 7.11
N THR A 182 -0.86 3.60 8.31
CA THR A 182 -2.31 3.49 8.54
C THR A 182 -3.04 4.79 8.22
N ARG A 183 -2.49 5.95 8.63
CA ARG A 183 -3.04 7.26 8.28
C ARG A 183 -3.09 7.49 6.78
N PHE A 184 -2.05 7.06 6.05
CA PHE A 184 -2.02 7.13 4.59
C PHE A 184 -3.11 6.28 3.93
N VAL A 185 -3.26 5.02 4.32
CA VAL A 185 -4.31 4.14 3.76
C VAL A 185 -5.71 4.67 4.09
N THR A 186 -5.91 5.23 5.28
CA THR A 186 -7.17 5.85 5.68
C THR A 186 -7.47 7.12 4.86
N ALA A 187 -6.46 7.96 4.63
CA ALA A 187 -6.59 9.13 3.75
C ALA A 187 -6.97 8.73 2.32
N LEU A 188 -6.26 7.78 1.71
CA LEU A 188 -6.60 7.28 0.37
C LEU A 188 -8.03 6.75 0.32
N ALA A 189 -8.45 5.98 1.32
CA ALA A 189 -9.80 5.43 1.39
C ALA A 189 -10.88 6.53 1.44
N ALA A 190 -10.64 7.60 2.20
CA ALA A 190 -11.53 8.76 2.27
C ALA A 190 -11.59 9.51 0.92
N GLY A 191 -10.44 9.71 0.26
CA GLY A 191 -10.39 10.29 -1.08
C GLY A 191 -11.17 9.47 -2.12
N GLN A 192 -11.01 8.15 -2.11
CA GLN A 192 -11.77 7.25 -2.99
C GLN A 192 -13.28 7.28 -2.69
N ALA A 193 -13.68 7.38 -1.42
CA ALA A 193 -15.09 7.47 -1.03
C ALA A 193 -15.73 8.79 -1.48
N ALA A 194 -14.96 9.87 -1.55
CA ALA A 194 -15.37 11.16 -2.09
C ALA A 194 -15.34 11.23 -3.64
N GLY A 195 -15.08 10.11 -4.32
CA GLY A 195 -15.13 9.97 -5.78
C GLY A 195 -13.79 9.59 -6.41
N GLY A 196 -12.67 9.97 -5.78
CA GLY A 196 -11.32 9.63 -6.24
C GLY A 196 -10.99 10.15 -7.65
N ASP A 197 -10.21 9.35 -8.37
CA ASP A 197 -9.90 9.52 -9.79
C ASP A 197 -11.19 9.32 -10.62
N ALA A 198 -11.53 10.30 -11.47
CA ALA A 198 -12.78 10.31 -12.24
C ALA A 198 -12.90 9.15 -13.24
N ARG A 199 -11.81 8.46 -13.55
CA ARG A 199 -11.77 7.28 -14.43
C ARG A 199 -11.99 5.97 -13.66
N GLY A 200 -12.05 6.03 -12.33
CA GLY A 200 -12.15 4.88 -11.43
C GLY A 200 -10.82 4.56 -10.76
N ARG A 201 -10.54 3.27 -10.53
CA ARG A 201 -9.38 2.80 -9.77
C ARG A 201 -8.73 1.59 -10.43
N GLN A 202 -7.43 1.43 -10.22
CA GLN A 202 -6.65 0.30 -10.73
C GLN A 202 -5.48 -0.06 -9.82
N SER A 203 -4.65 0.92 -9.42
CA SER A 203 -3.46 0.67 -8.60
C SER A 203 -3.41 1.60 -7.39
N ALA A 204 -2.64 1.20 -6.39
CA ALA A 204 -2.32 2.00 -5.21
C ALA A 204 -0.94 1.64 -4.68
N ALA A 205 -0.24 2.60 -4.07
CA ALA A 205 1.06 2.35 -3.48
C ALA A 205 1.27 3.18 -2.21
N LEU A 206 2.17 2.67 -1.38
CA LEU A 206 2.57 3.25 -0.10
C LEU A 206 4.08 3.06 0.09
N LEU A 207 4.78 4.16 0.33
CA LEU A 207 6.20 4.16 0.71
C LEU A 207 6.36 4.97 2.01
N VAL A 208 6.87 4.32 3.06
CA VAL A 208 7.24 4.93 4.34
C VAL A 208 8.70 4.59 4.65
N VAL A 209 9.48 5.62 4.97
CA VAL A 209 10.91 5.50 5.28
C VAL A 209 11.22 5.99 6.69
N ARG A 210 12.09 5.23 7.35
CA ARG A 210 12.70 5.53 8.66
C ARG A 210 14.12 5.01 8.66
N LYS A 211 15.05 5.80 9.18
CA LYS A 211 16.48 5.46 9.20
C LYS A 211 16.71 4.08 9.84
N GLY A 212 17.30 3.16 9.11
CA GLY A 212 17.64 1.81 9.58
C GLY A 212 16.45 0.90 9.90
N ALA A 213 15.24 1.24 9.44
CA ALA A 213 14.02 0.47 9.72
C ALA A 213 13.71 -0.61 8.68
N GLY A 214 14.51 -0.71 7.63
CA GLY A 214 14.40 -1.73 6.62
C GLY A 214 14.80 -3.12 7.10
N TYR A 215 14.71 -4.08 6.18
CA TYR A 215 15.13 -5.45 6.43
C TYR A 215 16.58 -5.50 6.95
N MET A 216 16.78 -6.19 8.08
CA MET A 216 18.07 -6.27 8.77
C MET A 216 18.73 -4.91 9.08
N SER A 217 17.94 -3.83 9.15
CA SER A 217 18.44 -2.45 9.24
C SER A 217 19.42 -2.06 8.12
N ALA A 218 19.39 -2.77 6.99
CA ALA A 218 20.30 -2.56 5.86
C ALA A 218 19.83 -1.46 4.88
N ASN A 219 18.60 -0.96 5.05
CA ASN A 219 18.07 0.18 4.33
C ASN A 219 17.03 0.93 5.20
N ASP A 220 16.45 1.98 4.65
CA ASP A 220 15.53 2.87 5.36
C ASP A 220 14.04 2.61 5.07
N ARG A 221 13.70 1.54 4.32
CA ARG A 221 12.32 1.28 3.88
C ARG A 221 11.53 0.55 4.95
N LEU A 222 10.78 1.30 5.76
CA LEU A 222 9.92 0.76 6.83
C LEU A 222 8.71 0.01 6.25
N VAL A 223 7.99 0.66 5.33
CA VAL A 223 6.87 0.07 4.58
C VAL A 223 7.04 0.42 3.11
N GLU A 224 6.97 -0.57 2.24
CA GLU A 224 6.90 -0.38 0.80
C GLU A 224 5.94 -1.43 0.26
N LEU A 225 4.77 -0.98 -0.20
CA LEU A 225 3.69 -1.83 -0.66
C LEU A 225 3.09 -1.26 -1.94
N GLU A 226 2.90 -2.13 -2.91
CA GLU A 226 2.38 -1.78 -4.23
C GLU A 226 1.29 -2.77 -4.63
N VAL A 227 0.18 -2.23 -5.11
CA VAL A 227 -0.89 -2.96 -5.77
C VAL A 227 -0.94 -2.46 -7.20
N GLU A 228 -0.32 -3.20 -8.11
CA GLU A 228 -0.11 -2.79 -9.50
C GLU A 228 -1.41 -2.80 -10.33
N ASP A 229 -2.29 -3.76 -10.05
CA ASP A 229 -3.62 -3.90 -10.66
C ASP A 229 -4.58 -4.63 -9.70
N HIS A 230 -5.69 -3.98 -9.36
CA HIS A 230 -6.78 -4.59 -8.60
C HIS A 230 -8.08 -3.78 -8.79
N PRO A 231 -9.27 -4.42 -8.82
CA PRO A 231 -10.55 -3.69 -8.87
C PRO A 231 -10.83 -2.85 -7.60
N THR A 232 -10.13 -3.12 -6.50
CA THR A 232 -10.23 -2.39 -5.21
C THR A 232 -8.84 -2.19 -4.58
N PRO A 233 -7.95 -1.39 -5.19
CA PRO A 233 -6.53 -1.39 -4.84
C PRO A 233 -6.25 -0.89 -3.42
N ILE A 234 -7.03 0.04 -2.89
CA ILE A 234 -6.90 0.48 -1.48
C ILE A 234 -7.28 -0.62 -0.49
N LYS A 235 -8.30 -1.44 -0.79
CA LYS A 235 -8.66 -2.56 0.09
C LYS A 235 -7.53 -3.58 0.14
N GLU A 236 -6.93 -3.85 -1.01
CA GLU A 236 -5.79 -4.74 -1.11
C GLU A 236 -4.54 -4.17 -0.42
N LEU A 237 -4.27 -2.87 -0.61
CA LEU A 237 -3.18 -2.18 0.08
C LEU A 237 -3.35 -2.24 1.61
N ARG A 238 -4.58 -2.12 2.12
CA ARG A 238 -4.88 -2.29 3.55
C ARG A 238 -4.59 -3.71 4.04
N ARG A 239 -4.97 -4.73 3.26
CA ARG A 239 -4.69 -6.14 3.59
C ARG A 239 -3.18 -6.38 3.67
N LEU A 240 -2.43 -5.90 2.67
CA LEU A 240 -0.96 -5.98 2.65
C LEU A 240 -0.33 -5.21 3.81
N LEU A 241 -0.88 -4.04 4.17
CA LEU A 241 -0.43 -3.27 5.32
C LEU A 241 -0.61 -4.04 6.63
N GLY A 242 -1.75 -4.72 6.83
CA GLY A 242 -1.97 -5.58 8.01
C GLY A 242 -0.89 -6.65 8.15
N ILE A 243 -0.53 -7.32 7.04
CA ILE A 243 0.56 -8.31 7.02
C ILE A 243 1.89 -7.64 7.41
N ARG A 244 2.22 -6.48 6.82
CA ARG A 244 3.47 -5.79 7.11
C ARG A 244 3.56 -5.31 8.55
N LEU A 245 2.49 -4.73 9.09
CA LEU A 245 2.43 -4.29 10.48
C LEU A 245 2.52 -5.49 11.45
N SER A 246 1.89 -6.63 11.11
CA SER A 246 2.05 -7.88 11.86
C SER A 246 3.52 -8.31 11.93
N GLN A 247 4.27 -8.26 10.82
CA GLN A 247 5.70 -8.59 10.80
C GLN A 247 6.56 -7.64 11.66
N LEU A 248 6.22 -6.35 11.68
CA LEU A 248 6.90 -5.37 12.54
C LEU A 248 6.61 -5.65 14.02
N ALA A 249 5.34 -5.91 14.36
CA ALA A 249 4.93 -6.28 15.71
C ALA A 249 5.59 -7.58 16.19
N VAL A 250 5.74 -8.60 15.33
CA VAL A 250 6.53 -9.81 15.61
C VAL A 250 7.98 -9.47 15.95
N SER A 251 8.60 -8.58 15.17
CA SER A 251 9.99 -8.20 15.36
C SER A 251 10.19 -7.49 16.70
N GLU A 252 9.28 -6.60 17.06
CA GLU A 252 9.25 -5.91 18.36
C GLU A 252 9.00 -6.88 19.52
N ALA A 253 8.06 -7.82 19.37
CA ALA A 253 7.77 -8.84 20.37
C ALA A 253 9.01 -9.71 20.65
N HIS A 254 9.71 -10.15 19.60
CA HIS A 254 10.95 -10.90 19.75
C HIS A 254 12.08 -10.09 20.39
N ALA A 255 12.18 -8.79 20.10
CA ALA A 255 13.15 -7.92 20.78
C ALA A 255 12.85 -7.84 22.28
N ALA A 256 11.59 -7.59 22.64
CA ALA A 256 11.14 -7.56 24.02
C ALA A 256 11.33 -8.90 24.75
N LEU A 257 11.13 -10.04 24.08
CA LEU A 257 11.42 -11.36 24.64
C LEU A 257 12.91 -11.58 24.90
N ARG A 258 13.80 -11.09 24.02
CA ARG A 258 15.25 -11.14 24.28
C ARG A 258 15.61 -10.34 25.52
N ASP A 259 15.04 -9.15 25.67
CA ASP A 259 15.25 -8.29 26.85
C ASP A 259 14.72 -8.95 28.12
N ALA A 260 13.53 -9.58 28.05
CA ALA A 260 12.94 -10.32 29.18
C ALA A 260 13.78 -11.51 29.65
N ARG A 261 14.54 -12.13 28.73
CA ARG A 261 15.42 -13.27 28.99
C ARG A 261 16.85 -12.85 29.35
N ASN A 262 17.16 -11.56 29.29
CA ASN A 262 18.48 -11.06 29.65
C ASN A 262 18.67 -11.12 31.18
N PRO A 263 19.61 -11.94 31.70
CA PRO A 263 19.83 -12.08 33.14
C PRO A 263 20.28 -10.77 33.79
N ASP A 264 20.95 -9.89 33.04
CA ASP A 264 21.49 -8.62 33.56
C ASP A 264 20.41 -7.53 33.67
N ALA A 265 19.24 -7.73 33.05
CA ALA A 265 18.13 -6.77 33.00
C ALA A 265 16.91 -7.19 33.86
N GLN A 266 17.14 -7.93 34.95
CA GLN A 266 16.07 -8.54 35.74
C GLN A 266 15.01 -7.53 36.24
N GLN A 267 15.40 -6.28 36.51
CA GLN A 267 14.49 -5.22 36.94
C GLN A 267 13.51 -4.77 35.85
N LEU A 268 13.86 -4.98 34.57
CA LEU A 268 13.03 -4.63 33.41
C LEU A 268 12.19 -5.81 32.90
N ARG A 269 12.46 -7.03 33.39
CA ARG A 269 11.85 -8.27 32.88
C ARG A 269 10.33 -8.22 32.79
N ALA A 270 9.64 -7.78 33.86
CA ALA A 270 8.19 -7.72 33.87
C ALA A 270 7.62 -6.78 32.79
N ARG A 271 8.26 -5.62 32.58
CA ARG A 271 7.86 -4.67 31.53
C ARG A 271 8.13 -5.22 30.14
N ALA A 272 9.26 -5.89 29.96
CA ALA A 272 9.63 -6.52 28.69
C ALA A 272 8.65 -7.65 28.31
N ILE A 273 8.22 -8.45 29.28
CA ILE A 273 7.19 -9.49 29.07
C ILE A 273 5.85 -8.88 28.65
N GLU A 274 5.40 -7.84 29.35
CA GLU A 274 4.14 -7.17 29.01
C GLU A 274 4.20 -6.54 27.61
N HIS A 275 5.32 -5.90 27.27
CA HIS A 275 5.52 -5.34 25.94
C HIS A 275 5.55 -6.43 24.86
N ALA A 276 6.28 -7.53 25.10
CA ALA A 276 6.31 -8.67 24.19
C ALA A 276 4.92 -9.24 23.94
N ARG A 277 4.13 -9.38 25.00
CA ARG A 277 2.76 -9.90 24.95
C ARG A 277 1.84 -8.97 24.17
N SER A 278 1.87 -7.66 24.48
CA SER A 278 1.11 -6.65 23.75
C SER A 278 1.41 -6.68 22.24
N LYS A 279 2.69 -6.76 21.86
CA LYS A 279 3.11 -6.80 20.45
C LYS A 279 2.80 -8.12 19.75
N ALA A 280 2.88 -9.24 20.46
CA ALA A 280 2.49 -10.52 19.90
C ALA A 280 0.97 -10.63 19.68
N ILE A 281 0.15 -10.05 20.56
CA ILE A 281 -1.30 -9.95 20.38
C ILE A 281 -1.62 -9.06 19.18
N GLU A 282 -1.01 -7.88 19.11
CA GLU A 282 -1.15 -6.96 17.96
C GLU A 282 -0.81 -7.69 16.64
N ALA A 283 0.26 -8.49 16.61
CA ALA A 283 0.66 -9.23 15.42
C ALA A 283 -0.41 -10.21 14.91
N VAL A 284 -1.05 -10.98 15.80
CA VAL A 284 -2.07 -11.98 15.40
C VAL A 284 -3.43 -11.34 15.11
N GLU A 285 -3.75 -10.20 15.71
CA GLU A 285 -4.95 -9.41 15.40
C GLU A 285 -4.84 -8.73 14.03
N LEU A 286 -3.64 -8.25 13.66
CA LEU A 286 -3.38 -7.63 12.37
C LEU A 286 -3.37 -8.63 11.21
N TYR A 287 -2.94 -9.88 11.47
CA TYR A 287 -2.89 -10.93 10.48
C TYR A 287 -3.08 -12.31 11.13
N GLU A 288 -4.27 -12.88 10.98
CA GLU A 288 -4.66 -14.15 11.60
C GLU A 288 -3.85 -15.36 11.09
N PHE A 289 -3.18 -15.24 9.94
CA PHE A 289 -2.31 -16.29 9.41
C PHE A 289 -0.82 -16.06 9.75
N SER A 290 -0.53 -15.22 10.75
CA SER A 290 0.83 -14.93 11.24
C SER A 290 1.32 -16.06 12.15
N ASP A 291 1.89 -17.11 11.57
CA ASP A 291 2.53 -18.20 12.31
C ASP A 291 3.64 -17.67 13.25
N ALA A 292 4.46 -16.74 12.76
CA ALA A 292 5.48 -16.06 13.56
C ALA A 292 4.88 -15.21 14.69
N GLY A 293 3.70 -14.59 14.47
CA GLY A 293 2.90 -13.91 15.51
C GLY A 293 2.50 -14.86 16.62
N PHE A 294 1.95 -16.02 16.26
CA PHE A 294 1.57 -17.04 17.24
C PHE A 294 2.78 -17.64 17.99
N ILE A 295 3.94 -17.78 17.34
CA ILE A 295 5.18 -18.19 18.03
C ILE A 295 5.64 -17.13 19.04
N ALA A 296 5.62 -15.85 18.66
CA ALA A 296 5.95 -14.76 19.56
C ALA A 296 4.97 -14.72 20.75
N LEU A 297 3.67 -14.95 20.51
CA LEU A 297 2.63 -14.99 21.54
C LEU A 297 2.84 -16.17 22.50
N ALA A 298 3.15 -17.35 21.96
CA ALA A 298 3.48 -18.51 22.78
C ALA A 298 4.68 -18.24 23.70
N GLY A 299 5.72 -17.59 23.17
CA GLY A 299 6.87 -17.15 23.95
C GLY A 299 6.50 -16.16 25.05
N ALA A 300 5.71 -15.15 24.73
CA ALA A 300 5.31 -14.10 25.67
C ALA A 300 4.40 -14.62 26.79
N GLU A 301 3.38 -15.42 26.46
CA GLU A 301 2.50 -16.05 27.45
C GLU A 301 3.28 -17.01 28.35
N ALA A 302 4.24 -17.76 27.79
CA ALA A 302 5.08 -18.64 28.59
C ALA A 302 5.98 -17.86 29.56
N GLU A 303 6.59 -16.75 29.15
CA GLU A 303 7.36 -15.89 30.05
C GLU A 303 6.47 -15.23 31.12
N ALA A 304 5.22 -14.92 30.79
CA ALA A 304 4.20 -14.44 31.73
C ALA A 304 3.69 -15.52 32.71
N GLY A 305 4.13 -16.78 32.57
CA GLY A 305 3.71 -17.90 33.41
C GLY A 305 2.37 -18.53 33.00
N ASN A 306 1.80 -18.14 31.87
CA ASN A 306 0.53 -18.63 31.35
C ASN A 306 0.75 -19.75 30.32
N LEU A 307 1.15 -20.93 30.80
CA LEU A 307 1.51 -22.05 29.91
C LEU A 307 0.32 -22.56 29.07
N ALA A 308 -0.91 -22.47 29.58
CA ALA A 308 -2.11 -22.86 28.86
C ALA A 308 -2.35 -21.97 27.61
N ALA A 309 -2.23 -20.64 27.75
CA ALA A 309 -2.34 -19.74 26.60
C ALA A 309 -1.15 -19.90 25.64
N ALA A 310 0.06 -20.14 26.17
CA ALA A 310 1.22 -20.43 25.35
C ALA A 310 1.03 -21.70 24.50
N SER A 311 0.45 -22.74 25.09
CA SER A 311 0.08 -24.00 24.42
C SER A 311 -0.91 -23.78 23.29
N GLU A 312 -1.95 -22.98 23.50
CA GLU A 312 -2.91 -22.68 22.45
C GLU A 312 -2.29 -21.87 21.31
N ALA A 313 -1.53 -20.82 21.61
CA ALA A 313 -0.84 -20.04 20.58
C ALA A 313 0.14 -20.90 19.77
N ALA A 314 0.94 -21.74 20.43
CA ALA A 314 1.88 -22.62 19.74
C ALA A 314 1.18 -23.69 18.87
N ARG A 315 0.00 -24.17 19.29
CA ARG A 315 -0.84 -25.04 18.45
C ARG A 315 -1.32 -24.31 17.20
N GLN A 316 -1.80 -23.08 17.32
CA GLN A 316 -2.23 -22.28 16.16
C GLN A 316 -1.07 -22.07 15.18
N ALA A 317 0.13 -21.72 15.67
CA ALA A 317 1.33 -21.61 14.82
C ALA A 317 1.62 -22.90 14.05
N LEU A 318 1.56 -24.05 14.71
CA LEU A 318 1.80 -25.37 14.08
C LEU A 318 0.73 -25.77 13.07
N LEU A 319 -0.52 -25.36 13.28
CA LEU A 319 -1.61 -25.60 12.33
C LEU A 319 -1.49 -24.73 11.08
N LEU A 320 -1.01 -23.49 11.23
CA LEU A 320 -0.72 -22.59 10.11
C LEU A 320 0.52 -23.02 9.33
N ASN A 321 1.57 -23.46 10.04
CA ASN A 321 2.84 -23.86 9.45
C ASN A 321 3.40 -25.12 10.12
N PRO A 322 3.01 -26.32 9.63
CA PRO A 322 3.52 -27.59 10.14
C PRO A 322 5.04 -27.76 10.06
N VAL A 323 5.71 -27.03 9.16
CA VAL A 323 7.18 -27.09 8.99
C VAL A 323 7.90 -26.59 10.24
N LEU A 324 7.25 -25.77 11.08
CA LEU A 324 7.83 -25.30 12.35
C LEU A 324 8.24 -26.47 13.27
N LYS A 325 7.56 -27.63 13.22
CA LYS A 325 7.97 -28.83 13.98
C LYS A 325 9.40 -29.26 13.63
N ARG A 326 9.70 -29.34 12.33
CA ARG A 326 11.02 -29.72 11.83
C ARG A 326 12.11 -28.74 12.28
N TYR A 327 11.84 -27.44 12.22
CA TYR A 327 12.82 -26.44 12.62
C TYR A 327 13.03 -26.37 14.13
N SER A 328 11.99 -26.65 14.92
CA SER A 328 12.07 -26.66 16.38
C SER A 328 13.02 -27.72 16.95
N VAL A 329 13.35 -28.76 16.16
CA VAL A 329 14.32 -29.82 16.55
C VAL A 329 15.71 -29.62 15.93
N ILE A 330 15.92 -28.53 15.18
CA ILE A 330 17.21 -28.12 14.58
C ILE A 330 17.57 -26.70 15.09
N PRO A 331 18.10 -26.59 16.32
CA PRO A 331 18.27 -25.31 17.01
C PRO A 331 19.15 -24.31 16.27
N GLU A 332 20.08 -24.78 15.42
CA GLU A 332 21.03 -23.96 14.67
C GLU A 332 20.34 -23.05 13.65
N THR A 333 19.13 -23.40 13.23
CA THR A 333 18.36 -22.59 12.28
C THR A 333 17.82 -21.32 12.93
N GLY A 334 17.63 -21.31 14.25
CA GLY A 334 16.90 -20.23 14.94
C GLY A 334 15.42 -20.11 14.54
N LEU A 335 14.90 -21.07 13.79
CA LEU A 335 13.52 -21.14 13.30
C LEU A 335 12.69 -22.10 14.17
N GLY A 336 11.37 -21.96 14.15
CA GLY A 336 10.46 -22.81 14.94
C GLY A 336 10.30 -22.38 16.39
N ILE A 337 9.86 -23.32 17.23
CA ILE A 337 9.68 -23.15 18.68
C ILE A 337 11.05 -23.34 19.34
N GLN A 338 11.46 -22.36 20.14
CA GLN A 338 12.72 -22.41 20.89
C GLN A 338 12.77 -23.64 21.82
N PRO A 339 13.92 -24.34 21.95
CA PRO A 339 14.01 -25.60 22.70
C PRO A 339 13.48 -25.53 24.14
N SER A 340 13.81 -24.46 24.87
CA SER A 340 13.34 -24.25 26.25
C SER A 340 11.84 -24.02 26.36
N LEU A 341 11.23 -23.40 25.34
CA LEU A 341 9.79 -23.24 25.25
C LEU A 341 9.14 -24.59 24.87
N LEU A 342 9.71 -25.29 23.90
CA LEU A 342 9.21 -26.59 23.44
C LEU A 342 9.15 -27.61 24.58
N GLU A 343 10.19 -27.71 25.40
CA GLU A 343 10.23 -28.62 26.56
C GLU A 343 9.04 -28.37 27.51
N ARG A 344 8.71 -27.10 27.75
CA ARG A 344 7.58 -26.70 28.60
C ARG A 344 6.24 -27.00 27.93
N LEU A 345 6.11 -26.71 26.64
CA LEU A 345 4.88 -26.95 25.87
C LEU A 345 4.57 -28.44 25.73
N LEU A 346 5.58 -29.31 25.64
CA LEU A 346 5.38 -30.77 25.58
C LEU A 346 4.79 -31.37 26.86
N GLN A 347 4.79 -30.64 27.97
CA GLN A 347 4.09 -31.02 29.19
C GLN A 347 2.57 -30.78 29.10
N GLU A 348 2.13 -29.92 28.17
CA GLU A 348 0.71 -29.65 27.94
C GLU A 348 0.11 -30.69 26.99
N THR A 349 -0.81 -31.51 27.50
CA THR A 349 -1.46 -32.59 26.75
C THR A 349 -2.06 -32.12 25.42
N SER A 350 -2.65 -30.92 25.39
CA SER A 350 -3.28 -30.34 24.20
C SER A 350 -2.28 -30.00 23.09
N PHE A 351 -1.10 -29.49 23.45
CA PHE A 351 -0.01 -29.21 22.52
C PHE A 351 0.65 -30.51 22.08
N ARG A 352 0.98 -31.40 23.01
CA ARG A 352 1.61 -32.70 22.74
C ARG A 352 0.84 -33.50 21.69
N LYS A 353 -0.50 -33.50 21.78
CA LYS A 353 -1.37 -34.18 20.82
C LYS A 353 -1.20 -33.65 19.39
N VAL A 354 -1.12 -32.33 19.20
CA VAL A 354 -0.91 -31.73 17.87
C VAL A 354 0.51 -32.01 17.39
N TRP A 355 1.49 -31.82 18.26
CA TRP A 355 2.89 -32.09 17.97
C TRP A 355 3.13 -33.51 17.46
N ASP A 356 2.59 -34.53 18.15
CA ASP A 356 2.77 -35.94 17.77
C ASP A 356 2.01 -36.29 16.48
N ALA A 357 0.91 -35.60 16.18
CA ALA A 357 0.11 -35.83 14.96
C ALA A 357 0.75 -35.25 13.69
N LEU A 358 1.59 -34.22 13.80
CA LEU A 358 2.27 -33.64 12.65
C LEU A 358 3.39 -34.54 12.14
N PRO A 359 3.63 -34.61 10.81
CA PRO A 359 4.70 -35.43 10.25
C PRO A 359 6.06 -35.03 10.83
N GLY A 360 6.88 -36.04 11.14
CA GLY A 360 8.13 -35.90 11.89
C GLY A 360 9.27 -35.33 11.07
N ASP A 361 9.55 -35.90 9.88
CA ASP A 361 10.77 -35.58 9.12
C ASP A 361 10.66 -35.81 7.60
N ASP A 362 9.50 -36.24 7.09
CA ASP A 362 9.39 -36.67 5.69
C ASP A 362 8.77 -35.57 4.82
N GLN A 363 9.35 -35.42 3.62
CA GLN A 363 9.07 -34.39 2.63
C GLN A 363 7.58 -33.99 2.60
N VAL A 364 7.30 -32.70 2.81
CA VAL A 364 5.96 -32.18 2.50
C VAL A 364 5.76 -32.40 1.01
N ASP A 365 4.83 -33.29 0.66
CA ASP A 365 4.50 -33.61 -0.72
C ASP A 365 4.16 -32.31 -1.45
N ALA A 366 4.76 -32.09 -2.62
CA ALA A 366 4.44 -30.95 -3.46
C ALA A 366 2.94 -30.87 -3.78
N ALA A 367 2.22 -32.01 -3.82
CA ALA A 367 0.77 -32.04 -3.98
C ALA A 367 0.01 -31.43 -2.79
N ILE A 368 0.55 -31.54 -1.58
CA ILE A 368 -0.01 -30.92 -0.36
C ILE A 368 0.31 -29.42 -0.34
N LEU A 369 1.52 -29.02 -0.75
CA LEU A 369 1.89 -27.60 -0.81
C LEU A 369 1.10 -26.82 -1.88
N ASN A 370 0.69 -27.49 -2.95
CA ASN A 370 -0.04 -26.88 -4.07
C ASN A 370 -1.56 -27.13 -4.03
N SER A 371 -2.11 -27.71 -2.95
CA SER A 371 -3.55 -27.83 -2.83
C SER A 371 -4.18 -26.45 -2.66
N GLU A 372 -5.26 -26.17 -3.40
CA GLU A 372 -5.98 -24.91 -3.22
C GLU A 372 -6.46 -24.75 -1.76
N PRO A 373 -6.40 -23.54 -1.19
CA PRO A 373 -6.93 -23.29 0.14
C PRO A 373 -8.39 -23.73 0.21
N VAL A 374 -8.77 -24.46 1.26
CA VAL A 374 -10.19 -24.75 1.51
C VAL A 374 -10.86 -23.42 1.82
N GLU A 375 -11.74 -22.96 0.93
CA GLU A 375 -12.57 -21.79 1.17
C GLU A 375 -13.26 -21.96 2.54
N ALA A 376 -13.03 -21.00 3.44
CA ALA A 376 -13.78 -20.93 4.68
C ALA A 376 -15.26 -20.79 4.30
N ALA A 377 -16.05 -21.81 4.66
CA ALA A 377 -17.50 -21.75 4.50
C ALA A 377 -18.04 -20.54 5.30
N GLU A 378 -18.79 -19.68 4.62
CA GLU A 378 -19.43 -18.46 5.13
C GLU A 378 -20.28 -18.68 6.39
#